data_AF-A0A367B7I0-F1
#
_entry.id   AF-A0A367B7I0-F1
#
_cell.length_a   1.000
_cell.length_b   1.000
_cell.length_c   1.000
_cell.angle_alpha   90.00
_cell.angle_beta   90.00
_cell.angle_gamma   90.00
#
_symmetry.space_group_name_H-M   'P 1'
#
loop_
_entity.id
_entity.type
_entity.pdbx_description
1 polymer ?
#
loop_
_entity_poly.entity_id
_entity_poly.type
_entity_poly.pdbx_seq_one_letter_code
_entity_poly.pdbx_strand_id
1 'polypeptide(L)'
;MVRGGTPAHKHPRAHTAGVVGAVLGLAAAGTAAGVAVSRMAARRVRATELGPAAQLPENLTEGQLRQADPLGLESRPADRTALVQTDDGVLLAVEEIGPRDAPLTVVFVHGYTLSMASWTFQRRTLAEELATENGHRPDARLVFFDQRGHGASGRGKSENSTIEQLARDLTAILDARVPRGPVVLVGHSMGGMTIMGLAALRPELFGSRIVGVALLSTSSGNLADLNFGLPELLTRVRATVLPVAAWTMRHRPAFAERTRRVAADLVSAATRALSFGSPDIDPALTRYVDAMIAGTPVDVIAEFYPALAGLDETGSLEPLRGIPTLVLTGDADKLIPQQHSDLIVERLPDAEYVVVPGAGHMVQLERPAEVSAALTALLRRAGAVRPSGRTTR
;
A
#
# COMPACT_ATOMS: atom_id res chain seq x y z
N MET A 1 46.93 -33.06 59.34
CA MET A 1 46.21 -31.90 59.90
C MET A 1 47.00 -30.65 59.54
N VAL A 2 46.81 -30.07 58.35
CA VAL A 2 45.92 -28.92 58.04
C VAL A 2 46.19 -27.67 58.87
N ARG A 3 46.90 -26.68 58.26
CA ARG A 3 46.61 -25.23 58.32
C ARG A 3 47.50 -24.44 57.34
N GLY A 4 46.91 -23.39 56.74
CA GLY A 4 47.51 -22.38 55.84
C GLY A 4 46.69 -22.29 54.55
N GLY A 5 45.80 -21.32 54.33
CA GLY A 5 45.98 -19.87 54.36
C GLY A 5 46.39 -19.42 52.95
N THR A 6 45.52 -18.84 52.11
CA THR A 6 45.36 -17.39 51.86
C THR A 6 44.35 -17.12 50.71
N PRO A 7 43.89 -15.86 50.49
CA PRO A 7 42.51 -15.53 50.11
C PRO A 7 42.31 -15.08 48.64
N ALA A 8 41.06 -15.03 48.17
CA ALA A 8 40.72 -14.37 46.91
C ALA A 8 39.29 -13.79 46.86
N HIS A 9 39.27 -12.47 46.71
CA HIS A 9 38.45 -11.62 45.84
C HIS A 9 36.95 -11.32 46.09
N LYS A 10 36.73 -10.00 46.00
CA LYS A 10 35.52 -9.19 46.11
C LYS A 10 34.53 -9.44 44.97
N HIS A 11 33.24 -9.54 45.31
CA HIS A 11 32.12 -9.20 44.42
C HIS A 11 32.00 -7.67 44.27
N PRO A 12 31.52 -7.14 43.12
CA PRO A 12 30.08 -6.86 43.06
C PRO A 12 29.41 -7.03 41.67
N ARG A 13 28.15 -7.49 41.76
CA ARG A 13 26.93 -7.04 41.04
C ARG A 13 26.90 -7.16 39.51
N ALA A 14 26.29 -8.26 39.06
CA ALA A 14 25.59 -8.33 37.79
C ALA A 14 24.31 -7.49 37.85
N HIS A 15 24.14 -6.56 36.90
CA HIS A 15 22.86 -5.93 36.62
C HIS A 15 22.11 -6.80 35.60
N THR A 16 21.17 -7.58 36.10
CA THR A 16 20.10 -8.19 35.32
C THR A 16 18.93 -7.20 35.31
N ALA A 17 18.64 -6.59 34.16
CA ALA A 17 17.36 -5.97 33.87
C ALA A 17 16.82 -6.74 32.64
N GLY A 18 15.73 -7.48 32.69
CA GLY A 18 14.48 -7.22 33.40
C GLY A 18 13.42 -6.90 32.33
N VAL A 19 13.07 -7.92 31.53
CA VAL A 19 11.99 -7.85 30.53
C VAL A 19 10.67 -8.11 31.26
N VAL A 20 9.86 -7.07 31.49
CA VAL A 20 8.44 -7.18 31.85
C VAL A 20 7.66 -5.93 31.39
N GLY A 21 6.52 -6.16 30.73
CA GLY A 21 5.36 -5.25 30.66
C GLY A 21 5.25 -4.47 29.35
N ALA A 22 4.14 -4.46 28.60
CA ALA A 22 2.75 -4.61 29.04
C ALA A 22 1.84 -5.22 27.96
N VAL A 23 1.15 -6.29 28.34
CA VAL A 23 -0.16 -6.68 27.83
C VAL A 23 -1.18 -6.01 28.75
N LEU A 24 -2.08 -5.16 28.24
CA LEU A 24 -3.31 -4.76 28.92
C LEU A 24 -4.27 -4.10 27.91
N GLY A 25 -5.45 -4.71 27.74
CA GLY A 25 -6.57 -4.11 26.99
C GLY A 25 -7.51 -5.11 26.32
N LEU A 26 -8.16 -5.98 27.10
CA LEU A 26 -9.31 -6.78 26.66
C LEU A 26 -10.51 -6.42 27.54
N ALA A 27 -11.62 -5.96 26.96
CA ALA A 27 -12.98 -6.23 27.42
C ALA A 27 -14.05 -5.60 26.49
N ALA A 28 -14.67 -6.43 25.65
CA ALA A 28 -16.13 -6.53 25.51
C ALA A 28 -16.46 -7.89 24.86
N ALA A 29 -17.35 -8.66 25.48
CA ALA A 29 -17.55 -10.08 25.23
C ALA A 29 -18.49 -10.37 24.06
N GLY A 30 -18.10 -11.35 23.23
CA GLY A 30 -18.94 -12.03 22.25
C GLY A 30 -18.10 -13.11 21.56
N THR A 31 -18.49 -14.38 21.70
CA THR A 31 -17.77 -15.53 21.13
C THR A 31 -17.68 -15.45 19.60
N ALA A 32 -16.48 -15.24 19.05
CA ALA A 32 -16.17 -15.44 17.63
C ALA A 32 -14.68 -15.78 17.47
N ALA A 33 -14.38 -16.61 16.46
CA ALA A 33 -13.04 -17.09 16.13
C ALA A 33 -12.02 -15.93 15.99
N GLY A 34 -10.77 -16.21 16.35
CA GLY A 34 -9.81 -15.20 16.80
C GLY A 34 -9.26 -14.27 15.73
N VAL A 35 -9.66 -13.00 15.79
CA VAL A 35 -8.90 -11.88 15.23
C VAL A 35 -7.61 -11.72 16.04
N ALA A 36 -6.45 -12.01 15.45
CA ALA A 36 -5.18 -11.69 16.06
C ALA A 36 -4.82 -10.23 15.78
N VAL A 37 -4.94 -9.36 16.80
CA VAL A 37 -4.48 -7.96 16.73
C VAL A 37 -3.00 -7.91 17.11
N SER A 38 -2.14 -7.59 16.15
CA SER A 38 -0.70 -7.40 16.39
C SER A 38 -0.31 -5.93 16.25
N ARG A 39 0.40 -5.40 17.25
CA ARG A 39 1.06 -4.09 17.19
C ARG A 39 2.56 -4.29 17.04
N MET A 40 3.14 -3.80 15.95
CA MET A 40 4.59 -3.89 15.69
C MET A 40 5.30 -2.63 16.20
N ALA A 41 6.48 -2.81 16.80
CA ALA A 41 7.33 -1.70 17.23
C ALA A 41 7.93 -1.00 16.00
N ALA A 42 7.74 0.32 15.93
CA ALA A 42 7.94 1.11 14.72
C ALA A 42 9.38 1.60 14.53
N ARG A 43 9.92 1.47 13.31
CA ARG A 43 11.05 2.28 12.85
C ARG A 43 10.64 3.07 11.61
N ARG A 44 10.67 4.41 11.68
CA ARG A 44 10.47 5.30 10.52
C ARG A 44 11.55 5.07 9.47
N VAL A 45 11.18 5.20 8.19
CA VAL A 45 12.15 5.33 7.10
C VAL A 45 13.04 6.55 7.37
N ARG A 46 14.34 6.31 7.48
CA ARG A 46 15.36 7.35 7.63
C ARG A 46 16.01 7.65 6.28
N ALA A 47 16.61 8.83 6.13
CA ALA A 47 17.39 9.22 4.96
C ALA A 47 18.44 8.16 4.52
N THR A 48 18.99 7.40 5.48
CA THR A 48 19.95 6.31 5.22
C THR A 48 19.35 5.11 4.48
N GLU A 49 18.04 4.86 4.64
CA GLU A 49 17.32 3.75 3.97
C GLU A 49 16.87 4.13 2.56
N LEU A 50 16.88 5.44 2.23
CA LEU A 50 16.60 5.96 0.89
C LEU A 50 17.84 5.93 -0.02
N GLY A 51 19.05 5.67 0.51
CA GLY A 51 20.29 5.72 -0.28
C GLY A 51 20.63 7.13 -0.81
N PRO A 52 21.30 7.28 -1.98
CA PRO A 52 21.62 8.56 -2.63
C PRO A 52 20.37 9.39 -2.97
N ALA A 53 19.18 8.79 -2.88
CA ALA A 53 17.88 9.42 -3.07
C ALA A 53 17.56 10.57 -2.11
N ALA A 54 18.35 10.76 -1.05
CA ALA A 54 18.21 11.92 -0.17
C ALA A 54 18.24 13.28 -0.93
N GLN A 55 18.65 13.27 -2.22
CA GLN A 55 18.65 14.41 -3.12
C GLN A 55 17.71 14.25 -4.35
N LEU A 56 16.53 13.62 -4.20
CA LEU A 56 15.53 13.65 -5.28
C LEU A 56 15.29 15.08 -5.76
N PRO A 57 15.28 15.36 -7.09
CA PRO A 57 15.10 16.71 -7.60
C PRO A 57 13.71 17.26 -7.26
N GLU A 58 13.60 18.58 -7.11
CA GLU A 58 12.30 19.23 -6.82
C GLU A 58 11.27 19.03 -7.94
N ASN A 59 11.73 18.83 -9.18
CA ASN A 59 10.90 18.60 -10.36
C ASN A 59 10.80 17.11 -10.74
N LEU A 60 10.87 16.20 -9.77
CA LEU A 60 10.68 14.78 -10.01
C LEU A 60 9.32 14.51 -10.67
N THR A 61 9.34 13.76 -11.75
CA THR A 61 8.14 13.40 -12.53
C THR A 61 7.83 11.92 -12.40
N GLU A 62 6.56 11.57 -12.59
CA GLU A 62 6.11 10.19 -12.60
C GLU A 62 6.87 9.30 -13.60
N GLY A 63 7.14 9.84 -14.80
CA GLY A 63 7.92 9.11 -15.81
C GLY A 63 9.34 8.75 -15.36
N GLN A 64 9.95 9.54 -14.47
CA GLN A 64 11.26 9.24 -13.90
C GLN A 64 11.20 8.12 -12.85
N LEU A 65 10.11 8.03 -12.07
CA LEU A 65 9.93 6.95 -11.09
C LEU A 65 9.98 5.56 -11.75
N ARG A 66 9.50 5.46 -12.99
CA ARG A 66 9.51 4.24 -13.79
C ARG A 66 10.88 3.88 -14.34
N GLN A 67 11.67 4.86 -14.78
CA GLN A 67 12.94 4.59 -15.48
C GLN A 67 14.03 4.09 -14.54
N ALA A 68 14.09 4.67 -13.34
CA ALA A 68 14.96 4.24 -12.28
C ALA A 68 14.22 4.58 -10.99
N ASP A 69 13.84 3.58 -10.20
CA ASP A 69 13.21 3.83 -8.90
C ASP A 69 14.17 4.65 -8.04
N PRO A 70 13.89 5.94 -7.83
CA PRO A 70 14.93 6.83 -7.38
C PRO A 70 15.09 6.82 -5.86
N LEU A 71 14.35 6.00 -5.10
CA LEU A 71 14.46 5.79 -3.64
C LEU A 71 15.44 4.67 -3.23
N GLY A 72 16.48 4.36 -4.03
CA GLY A 72 17.61 3.55 -3.53
C GLY A 72 18.67 3.12 -4.56
N LEU A 73 19.85 2.71 -4.03
CA LEU A 73 20.95 2.04 -4.77
C LEU A 73 20.58 0.62 -5.24
N GLU A 74 19.51 0.06 -4.68
CA GLU A 74 19.04 -1.31 -4.87
C GLU A 74 17.66 -1.34 -5.55
N SER A 75 17.39 -0.37 -6.44
CA SER A 75 16.22 -0.46 -7.31
C SER A 75 16.34 -1.73 -8.16
N ARG A 76 15.47 -2.71 -7.94
CA ARG A 76 15.45 -3.90 -8.80
C ARG A 76 14.64 -3.60 -10.06
N PRO A 77 15.27 -3.47 -11.25
CA PRO A 77 14.51 -3.29 -12.49
C PRO A 77 13.59 -4.48 -12.72
N ALA A 78 12.53 -4.29 -13.51
CA ALA A 78 11.61 -5.37 -13.81
C ALA A 78 12.36 -6.41 -14.65
N ASP A 79 12.14 -7.69 -14.36
CA ASP A 79 12.68 -8.76 -15.21
C ASP A 79 11.96 -8.76 -16.56
N ARG A 80 10.69 -8.32 -16.58
CA ARG A 80 9.83 -8.22 -17.77
C ARG A 80 8.83 -7.08 -17.66
N THR A 81 8.49 -6.51 -18.80
CA THR A 81 7.39 -5.53 -18.95
C THR A 81 6.34 -6.07 -19.94
N ALA A 82 5.11 -5.59 -19.83
CA ALA A 82 4.04 -5.90 -20.79
C ALA A 82 2.98 -4.79 -20.84
N LEU A 83 2.18 -4.82 -21.91
CA LEU A 83 0.89 -4.15 -21.98
C LEU A 83 -0.22 -5.21 -22.00
N VAL A 84 -1.23 -5.05 -21.16
CA VAL A 84 -2.42 -5.90 -21.14
C VAL A 84 -3.60 -5.10 -21.63
N GLN A 85 -4.28 -5.59 -22.66
CA GLN A 85 -5.49 -4.97 -23.16
C GLN A 85 -6.70 -5.42 -22.34
N THR A 86 -7.49 -4.47 -21.85
CA THR A 86 -8.76 -4.70 -21.15
C THR A 86 -9.89 -5.02 -22.15
N ASP A 87 -11.03 -5.42 -21.62
CA ASP A 87 -12.25 -5.70 -22.39
C ASP A 87 -12.76 -4.47 -23.19
N ASP A 88 -12.56 -3.26 -22.65
CA ASP A 88 -12.88 -1.98 -23.31
C ASP A 88 -11.72 -1.37 -24.11
N GLY A 89 -10.62 -2.10 -24.28
CA GLY A 89 -9.51 -1.74 -25.17
C GLY A 89 -8.43 -0.84 -24.57
N VAL A 90 -8.52 -0.51 -23.27
CA VAL A 90 -7.46 0.21 -22.55
C VAL A 90 -6.24 -0.67 -22.38
N LEU A 91 -5.04 -0.10 -22.57
CA LEU A 91 -3.77 -0.79 -22.36
C LEU A 91 -3.23 -0.51 -20.96
N LEU A 92 -3.07 -1.56 -20.15
CA LEU A 92 -2.52 -1.47 -18.81
C LEU A 92 -1.03 -1.82 -18.83
N ALA A 93 -0.20 -0.95 -18.25
CA ALA A 93 1.22 -1.17 -18.10
C ALA A 93 1.51 -2.15 -16.94
N VAL A 94 2.33 -3.16 -17.20
CA VAL A 94 2.66 -4.23 -16.24
C VAL A 94 4.16 -4.41 -16.14
N GLU A 95 4.64 -4.62 -14.91
CA GLU A 95 6.00 -5.04 -14.58
C GLU A 95 6.00 -6.35 -13.78
N GLU A 96 6.97 -7.22 -14.06
CA GLU A 96 7.11 -8.51 -13.38
C GLU A 96 8.51 -8.74 -12.85
N ILE A 97 8.61 -9.38 -11.69
CA ILE A 97 9.86 -9.82 -11.08
C ILE A 97 9.75 -11.28 -10.66
N GLY A 98 10.80 -12.06 -10.90
CA GLY A 98 10.85 -13.50 -10.64
C GLY A 98 10.50 -14.33 -11.88
N PRO A 99 10.68 -15.65 -11.80
CA PRO A 99 10.49 -16.55 -12.94
C PRO A 99 9.00 -16.76 -13.25
N ARG A 100 8.65 -16.96 -14.52
CA ARG A 100 7.25 -17.09 -14.95
C ARG A 100 6.56 -18.33 -14.38
N ASP A 101 7.33 -19.38 -14.10
CA ASP A 101 6.91 -20.68 -13.57
C ASP A 101 7.07 -20.77 -12.04
N ALA A 102 7.21 -19.63 -11.34
CA ALA A 102 7.15 -19.61 -9.89
C ALA A 102 5.85 -20.27 -9.39
N PRO A 103 5.91 -21.10 -8.33
CA PRO A 103 4.73 -21.80 -7.80
C PRO A 103 3.59 -20.89 -7.38
N LEU A 104 3.88 -19.66 -6.95
CA LEU A 104 2.89 -18.66 -6.54
C LEU A 104 3.14 -17.32 -7.23
N THR A 105 2.07 -16.57 -7.49
CA THR A 105 2.15 -15.18 -7.98
C THR A 105 1.55 -14.21 -6.98
N VAL A 106 2.26 -13.12 -6.69
CA VAL A 106 1.75 -12.00 -5.90
C VAL A 106 1.42 -10.86 -6.85
N VAL A 107 0.19 -10.36 -6.84
CA VAL A 107 -0.25 -9.24 -7.69
C VAL A 107 -0.53 -8.04 -6.82
N PHE A 108 0.10 -6.91 -7.13
CA PHE A 108 -0.01 -5.66 -6.39
C PHE A 108 -0.93 -4.67 -7.11
N VAL A 109 -1.87 -4.08 -6.36
CA VAL A 109 -2.88 -3.14 -6.84
C VAL A 109 -2.73 -1.83 -6.06
N HIS A 110 -2.26 -0.77 -6.73
CA HIS A 110 -1.97 0.51 -6.07
C HIS A 110 -3.23 1.35 -5.81
N GLY A 111 -3.10 2.36 -4.94
CA GLY A 111 -4.19 3.28 -4.58
C GLY A 111 -4.47 4.38 -5.61
N TYR A 112 -5.52 5.16 -5.34
CA TYR A 112 -5.94 6.30 -6.15
C TYR A 112 -4.85 7.39 -6.19
N THR A 113 -4.62 7.99 -7.36
CA THR A 113 -3.55 8.99 -7.62
C THR A 113 -2.11 8.50 -7.42
N LEU A 114 -1.93 7.18 -7.33
CA LEU A 114 -0.63 6.53 -7.25
C LEU A 114 -0.31 5.79 -8.55
N SER A 115 0.79 5.06 -8.55
CA SER A 115 1.14 4.09 -9.58
C SER A 115 1.76 2.84 -8.95
N MET A 116 2.19 1.88 -9.77
CA MET A 116 2.95 0.74 -9.29
C MET A 116 4.23 1.12 -8.53
N ALA A 117 4.75 2.34 -8.72
CA ALA A 117 5.92 2.87 -8.00
C ALA A 117 5.69 2.94 -6.48
N SER A 118 4.44 3.06 -6.03
CA SER A 118 4.08 3.07 -4.60
C SER A 118 4.49 1.80 -3.84
N TRP A 119 4.85 0.73 -4.55
CA TRP A 119 5.34 -0.53 -3.99
C TRP A 119 6.86 -0.68 -3.99
N THR A 120 7.62 0.40 -4.20
CA THR A 120 9.09 0.37 -4.33
C THR A 120 9.80 -0.48 -3.27
N PHE A 121 9.46 -0.30 -1.98
CA PHE A 121 10.12 -1.04 -0.92
C PHE A 121 9.71 -2.52 -0.89
N GLN A 122 8.42 -2.82 -1.04
CA GLN A 122 7.94 -4.20 -1.07
C GLN A 122 8.49 -4.95 -2.29
N ARG A 123 8.57 -4.26 -3.44
CA ARG A 123 9.23 -4.77 -4.65
C ARG A 123 10.68 -5.17 -4.37
N ARG A 124 11.46 -4.33 -3.69
CA ARG A 124 12.85 -4.62 -3.34
C ARG A 124 12.94 -5.79 -2.35
N THR A 125 12.32 -5.63 -1.19
CA THR A 125 12.41 -6.59 -0.08
C THR A 125 11.86 -7.95 -0.45
N LEU A 126 10.65 -8.04 -1.02
CA LEU A 126 10.06 -9.34 -1.36
C LEU A 126 10.80 -10.00 -2.52
N ALA A 127 11.29 -9.24 -3.50
CA ALA A 127 12.07 -9.84 -4.58
C ALA A 127 13.41 -10.40 -4.10
N GLU A 128 14.03 -9.78 -3.10
CA GLU A 128 15.22 -10.30 -2.42
C GLU A 128 14.90 -11.51 -1.55
N GLU A 129 13.90 -11.43 -0.67
CA GLU A 129 13.49 -12.54 0.21
C GLU A 129 13.04 -13.79 -0.58
N LEU A 130 12.42 -13.58 -1.75
CA LEU A 130 12.03 -14.67 -2.65
C LEU A 130 13.16 -15.10 -3.58
N ALA A 131 14.27 -14.34 -3.67
CA ALA A 131 15.47 -14.79 -4.37
C ALA A 131 16.17 -15.84 -3.50
N THR A 132 16.07 -17.09 -3.91
CA THR A 132 16.67 -18.22 -3.20
C THR A 132 18.20 -18.08 -3.09
N GLU A 133 18.72 -18.01 -1.85
CA GLU A 133 20.15 -17.85 -1.54
C GLU A 133 21.06 -18.99 -2.03
N ASN A 134 20.54 -20.14 -2.48
CA ASN A 134 21.34 -21.34 -2.74
C ASN A 134 20.86 -22.18 -3.93
N GLY A 135 20.59 -21.56 -5.09
CA GLY A 135 20.31 -22.30 -6.34
C GLY A 135 18.97 -23.05 -6.38
N HIS A 136 18.05 -22.77 -5.45
CA HIS A 136 16.65 -23.18 -5.56
C HIS A 136 15.92 -22.23 -6.53
N ARG A 137 14.66 -22.50 -6.88
CA ARG A 137 13.85 -21.55 -7.67
C ARG A 137 13.07 -20.65 -6.70
N PRO A 138 12.91 -19.34 -6.98
CA PRO A 138 12.03 -18.46 -6.23
C PRO A 138 10.64 -19.07 -6.03
N ASP A 139 10.16 -19.10 -4.79
CA ASP A 139 8.87 -19.70 -4.46
C ASP A 139 7.68 -18.85 -4.94
N ALA A 140 7.90 -17.56 -5.19
CA ALA A 140 6.92 -16.67 -5.79
C ALA A 140 7.53 -15.70 -6.79
N ARG A 141 6.68 -15.19 -7.68
CA ARG A 141 6.95 -14.06 -8.57
C ARG A 141 6.00 -12.91 -8.25
N LEU A 142 6.43 -11.68 -8.56
CA LEU A 142 5.69 -10.46 -8.29
C LEU A 142 5.19 -9.85 -9.61
N VAL A 143 3.95 -9.38 -9.61
CA VAL A 143 3.32 -8.68 -10.73
C VAL A 143 2.78 -7.35 -10.21
N PHE A 144 3.18 -6.27 -10.87
CA PHE A 144 2.73 -4.92 -10.59
C PHE A 144 2.11 -4.35 -11.85
N PHE A 145 1.06 -3.55 -11.72
CA PHE A 145 0.48 -2.86 -12.86
C PHE A 145 -0.03 -1.48 -12.46
N ASP A 146 -0.10 -0.59 -13.44
CA ASP A 146 -0.73 0.71 -13.29
C ASP A 146 -2.23 0.54 -13.59
N GLN A 147 -3.11 0.98 -12.69
CA GLN A 147 -4.55 1.03 -12.94
C GLN A 147 -4.85 2.03 -14.07
N ARG A 148 -5.98 1.86 -14.77
CA ARG A 148 -6.37 2.76 -15.87
C ARG A 148 -6.30 4.24 -15.47
N GLY A 149 -5.81 5.07 -16.38
CA GLY A 149 -5.63 6.51 -16.16
C GLY A 149 -4.51 6.90 -15.19
N HIS A 150 -3.78 5.93 -14.62
CA HIS A 150 -2.67 6.17 -13.71
C HIS A 150 -1.34 5.67 -14.31
N GLY A 151 -0.23 6.17 -13.76
CA GLY A 151 1.12 5.81 -14.21
C GLY A 151 1.26 5.98 -15.72
N ALA A 152 1.54 4.89 -16.44
CA ALA A 152 1.42 4.92 -17.91
C ALA A 152 0.50 3.86 -18.50
N SER A 153 -0.53 3.50 -17.74
CA SER A 153 -1.69 2.86 -18.33
C SER A 153 -2.53 3.86 -19.12
N GLY A 154 -3.17 3.37 -20.17
CA GLY A 154 -4.09 4.17 -20.97
C GLY A 154 -5.27 4.67 -20.14
N ARG A 155 -5.88 5.73 -20.65
CA ARG A 155 -7.11 6.30 -20.09
C ARG A 155 -8.31 5.64 -20.76
N GLY A 156 -9.28 5.22 -19.95
CA GLY A 156 -10.58 4.75 -20.42
C GLY A 156 -11.56 5.89 -20.63
N LYS A 157 -12.81 5.54 -20.97
CA LYS A 157 -13.90 6.51 -20.96
C LYS A 157 -14.26 6.87 -19.51
N SER A 158 -14.76 8.08 -19.28
CA SER A 158 -15.04 8.59 -17.93
C SER A 158 -16.11 7.78 -17.20
N GLU A 159 -17.10 7.25 -17.91
CA GLU A 159 -18.12 6.35 -17.36
C GLU A 159 -17.55 5.04 -16.81
N ASN A 160 -16.33 4.67 -17.23
CA ASN A 160 -15.62 3.47 -16.81
C ASN A 160 -14.62 3.73 -15.66
N SER A 161 -14.66 4.90 -15.03
CA SER A 161 -13.90 5.21 -13.81
C SER A 161 -14.66 4.71 -12.57
N THR A 162 -14.84 3.39 -12.46
CA THR A 162 -15.60 2.73 -11.38
C THR A 162 -14.80 1.58 -10.77
N ILE A 163 -15.07 1.22 -9.51
CA ILE A 163 -14.45 0.05 -8.85
C ILE A 163 -14.77 -1.25 -9.61
N GLU A 164 -15.99 -1.39 -10.12
CA GLU A 164 -16.38 -2.54 -10.93
C GLU A 164 -15.51 -2.66 -12.19
N GLN A 165 -15.23 -1.56 -12.91
CA GLN A 165 -14.32 -1.61 -14.05
C GLN A 165 -12.89 -1.95 -13.62
N LEU A 166 -12.40 -1.39 -12.51
CA LEU A 166 -11.08 -1.77 -11.99
C LEU A 166 -10.99 -3.27 -11.66
N ALA A 167 -12.09 -3.89 -11.20
CA ALA A 167 -12.16 -5.33 -10.99
C ALA A 167 -12.12 -6.14 -12.30
N ARG A 168 -12.78 -5.66 -13.36
CA ARG A 168 -12.67 -6.25 -14.72
C ARG A 168 -11.25 -6.12 -15.26
N ASP A 169 -10.60 -4.99 -15.04
CA ASP A 169 -9.19 -4.77 -15.40
C ASP A 169 -8.27 -5.74 -14.68
N LEU A 170 -8.46 -5.92 -13.37
CA LEU A 170 -7.70 -6.90 -12.59
C LEU A 170 -7.95 -8.33 -13.11
N THR A 171 -9.16 -8.65 -13.54
CA THR A 171 -9.46 -9.93 -14.23
C THR A 171 -8.62 -10.07 -15.50
N ALA A 172 -8.54 -9.03 -16.34
CA ALA A 172 -7.72 -9.04 -17.55
C ALA A 172 -6.22 -9.24 -17.24
N ILE A 173 -5.71 -8.62 -16.17
CA ILE A 173 -4.33 -8.85 -15.68
C ILE A 173 -4.13 -10.31 -15.27
N LEU A 174 -5.04 -10.87 -14.48
CA LEU A 174 -4.96 -12.26 -14.01
C LEU A 174 -4.98 -13.26 -15.17
N ASP A 175 -5.84 -13.03 -16.16
CA ASP A 175 -5.96 -13.93 -17.32
C ASP A 175 -4.77 -13.81 -18.27
N ALA A 176 -4.30 -12.59 -18.54
CA ALA A 176 -3.20 -12.37 -19.48
C ALA A 176 -1.82 -12.71 -18.90
N ARG A 177 -1.60 -12.40 -17.61
CA ARG A 177 -0.26 -12.49 -17.01
C ARG A 177 -0.11 -13.64 -16.04
N VAL A 178 -1.20 -14.08 -15.42
CA VAL A 178 -1.19 -15.09 -14.35
C VAL A 178 -2.09 -16.28 -14.68
N PRO A 179 -2.11 -16.83 -15.92
CA PRO A 179 -3.18 -17.72 -16.39
C PRO A 179 -3.34 -19.03 -15.60
N ARG A 180 -2.39 -19.37 -14.72
CA ARG A 180 -2.39 -20.59 -13.92
C ARG A 180 -1.73 -20.34 -12.57
N GLY A 181 -2.00 -21.25 -11.64
CA GLY A 181 -1.36 -21.29 -10.33
C GLY A 181 -2.05 -20.41 -9.28
N PRO A 182 -1.70 -20.61 -8.01
CA PRO A 182 -2.21 -19.84 -6.90
C PRO A 182 -1.73 -18.38 -6.93
N VAL A 183 -2.59 -17.49 -6.49
CA VAL A 183 -2.39 -16.04 -6.50
C VAL A 183 -2.64 -15.46 -5.12
N VAL A 184 -1.78 -14.53 -4.70
CA VAL A 184 -2.03 -13.62 -3.58
C VAL A 184 -2.25 -12.21 -4.13
N LEU A 185 -3.32 -11.56 -3.71
CA LEU A 185 -3.62 -10.18 -4.10
C LEU A 185 -3.24 -9.23 -2.97
N VAL A 186 -2.54 -8.13 -3.29
CA VAL A 186 -2.13 -7.11 -2.33
C VAL A 186 -2.66 -5.76 -2.81
N GLY A 187 -3.62 -5.19 -2.10
CA GLY A 187 -4.28 -3.94 -2.47
C GLY A 187 -4.07 -2.85 -1.43
N HIS A 188 -3.66 -1.67 -1.88
CA HIS A 188 -3.61 -0.46 -1.05
C HIS A 188 -4.74 0.49 -1.43
N SER A 189 -5.48 1.00 -0.44
CA SER A 189 -6.51 2.02 -0.64
C SER A 189 -7.51 1.59 -1.73
N MET A 190 -7.67 2.37 -2.82
CA MET A 190 -8.47 1.99 -4.00
C MET A 190 -8.15 0.59 -4.54
N GLY A 191 -6.90 0.14 -4.48
CA GLY A 191 -6.53 -1.22 -4.90
C GLY A 191 -7.12 -2.32 -4.03
N GLY A 192 -7.37 -2.05 -2.73
CA GLY A 192 -8.13 -2.94 -1.86
C GLY A 192 -9.61 -3.01 -2.26
N MET A 193 -10.20 -1.87 -2.62
CA MET A 193 -11.57 -1.77 -3.14
C MET A 193 -11.69 -2.53 -4.47
N THR A 194 -10.70 -2.42 -5.36
CA THR A 194 -10.62 -3.20 -6.60
C THR A 194 -10.62 -4.72 -6.33
N ILE A 195 -9.90 -5.20 -5.30
CA ILE A 195 -9.91 -6.62 -4.92
C ILE A 195 -11.28 -7.04 -4.39
N MET A 196 -11.93 -6.20 -3.58
CA MET A 196 -13.30 -6.45 -3.11
C MET A 196 -14.29 -6.48 -4.28
N GLY A 197 -14.20 -5.55 -5.22
CA GLY A 197 -14.99 -5.58 -6.45
C GLY A 197 -14.75 -6.85 -7.28
N LEU A 198 -13.51 -7.36 -7.34
CA LEU A 198 -13.21 -8.65 -7.97
C LEU A 198 -13.88 -9.80 -7.21
N ALA A 199 -13.90 -9.77 -5.88
CA ALA A 199 -14.58 -10.76 -5.06
C ALA A 199 -16.10 -10.77 -5.31
N ALA A 200 -16.71 -9.59 -5.46
CA ALA A 200 -18.12 -9.48 -5.84
C ALA A 200 -18.38 -10.02 -7.25
N LEU A 201 -17.54 -9.66 -8.21
CA LEU A 201 -17.70 -10.01 -9.62
C LEU A 201 -17.41 -11.50 -9.91
N ARG A 202 -16.39 -12.05 -9.23
CA ARG A 202 -15.79 -13.37 -9.50
C ARG A 202 -15.52 -14.14 -8.19
N PRO A 203 -16.54 -14.39 -7.35
CA PRO A 203 -16.37 -15.01 -6.04
C PRO A 203 -15.75 -16.42 -6.14
N GLU A 204 -15.97 -17.13 -7.25
CA GLU A 204 -15.45 -18.47 -7.47
C GLU A 204 -13.92 -18.56 -7.58
N LEU A 205 -13.24 -17.42 -7.78
CA LEU A 205 -11.78 -17.36 -7.80
C LEU A 205 -11.17 -17.44 -6.39
N PHE A 206 -11.90 -17.03 -5.36
CA PHE A 206 -11.41 -16.96 -3.99
C PHE A 206 -11.47 -18.34 -3.33
N GLY A 207 -10.34 -18.79 -2.78
CA GLY A 207 -10.14 -20.16 -2.27
C GLY A 207 -9.72 -21.18 -3.32
N SER A 208 -10.07 -20.99 -4.59
CA SER A 208 -9.66 -21.88 -5.69
C SER A 208 -8.36 -21.44 -6.36
N ARG A 209 -8.22 -20.15 -6.67
CA ARG A 209 -7.07 -19.55 -7.36
C ARG A 209 -6.45 -18.43 -6.54
N ILE A 210 -7.27 -17.55 -5.97
CA ILE A 210 -6.82 -16.56 -4.99
C ILE A 210 -6.73 -17.26 -3.63
N VAL A 211 -5.50 -17.48 -3.17
CA VAL A 211 -5.19 -18.22 -1.94
C VAL A 211 -4.78 -17.31 -0.78
N GLY A 212 -4.75 -15.99 -1.00
CA GLY A 212 -4.58 -15.02 0.06
C GLY A 212 -4.79 -13.59 -0.41
N VAL A 213 -5.17 -12.72 0.52
CA VAL A 213 -5.45 -11.31 0.25
C VAL A 213 -4.83 -10.42 1.33
N ALA A 214 -4.21 -9.32 0.92
CA ALA A 214 -3.82 -8.23 1.81
C ALA A 214 -4.59 -6.95 1.46
N LEU A 215 -5.30 -6.40 2.44
CA LEU A 215 -6.08 -5.16 2.36
C LEU A 215 -5.38 -4.10 3.23
N LEU A 216 -4.70 -3.15 2.58
CA LEU A 216 -3.88 -2.14 3.26
C LEU A 216 -4.57 -0.76 3.18
N SER A 217 -4.79 -0.12 4.33
CA SER A 217 -5.34 1.25 4.43
C SER A 217 -6.51 1.48 3.46
N THR A 218 -7.49 0.58 3.49
CA THR A 218 -8.63 0.55 2.56
C THR A 218 -9.95 0.49 3.32
N SER A 219 -11.04 0.56 2.57
CA SER A 219 -12.40 0.55 3.10
C SER A 219 -13.30 -0.37 2.28
N SER A 220 -14.19 -1.07 2.97
CA SER A 220 -15.30 -1.80 2.35
C SER A 220 -16.57 -0.95 2.16
N GLY A 221 -16.54 0.36 2.44
CA GLY A 221 -17.68 1.26 2.23
C GLY A 221 -17.73 2.46 3.18
N ASN A 222 -18.87 3.16 3.23
CA ASN A 222 -19.11 4.34 4.07
C ASN A 222 -18.08 5.46 3.89
N LEU A 223 -17.52 5.58 2.70
CA LEU A 223 -16.59 6.67 2.37
C LEU A 223 -17.32 8.00 2.20
N ALA A 224 -18.64 7.99 2.01
CA ALA A 224 -19.49 9.18 1.95
C ALA A 224 -19.48 9.98 3.27
N ASP A 225 -19.28 9.32 4.41
CA ASP A 225 -19.19 9.98 5.73
C ASP A 225 -17.82 10.63 5.95
N LEU A 226 -16.82 10.23 5.16
CA LEU A 226 -15.54 10.92 5.05
C LEU A 226 -15.68 12.04 4.02
N ASN A 227 -16.00 13.24 4.50
CA ASN A 227 -15.62 14.44 3.76
C ASN A 227 -14.11 14.33 3.47
N PHE A 228 -13.71 14.03 2.24
CA PHE A 228 -12.33 13.93 1.71
C PHE A 228 -11.56 15.28 1.83
N GLY A 229 -11.64 15.97 2.96
CA GLY A 229 -11.02 17.26 3.23
C GLY A 229 -11.61 18.44 2.45
N LEU A 230 -12.72 18.27 1.74
CA LEU A 230 -13.42 19.35 1.03
C LEU A 230 -14.69 19.74 1.80
N PRO A 231 -14.62 20.65 2.81
CA PRO A 231 -15.82 21.24 3.37
C PRO A 231 -16.68 21.85 2.26
N GLU A 232 -18.01 21.78 2.36
CA GLU A 232 -18.98 22.41 1.44
C GLU A 232 -18.66 23.89 1.12
N LEU A 233 -17.92 24.54 2.02
CA LEU A 233 -17.36 25.88 1.85
C LEU A 233 -16.48 26.01 0.58
N LEU A 234 -15.66 25.01 0.24
CA LEU A 234 -14.82 25.02 -0.97
C LEU A 234 -15.65 25.01 -2.26
N THR A 235 -16.81 24.36 -2.25
CA THR A 235 -17.75 24.32 -3.40
C THR A 235 -18.38 25.69 -3.65
N ARG A 236 -18.74 26.43 -2.59
CA ARG A 236 -19.25 27.80 -2.68
C ARG A 236 -18.17 28.82 -3.06
N VAL A 237 -16.95 28.62 -2.55
CA VAL A 237 -15.77 29.43 -2.91
C VAL A 237 -15.39 29.22 -4.38
N ARG A 238 -15.46 27.99 -4.91
CA ARG A 238 -15.23 27.68 -6.33
C ARG A 238 -16.11 28.51 -7.27
N ALA A 239 -17.42 28.60 -7.01
CA ALA A 239 -18.34 29.30 -7.89
C ALA A 239 -18.08 30.82 -7.99
N THR A 240 -17.54 31.43 -6.92
CA THR A 240 -17.35 32.88 -6.83
C THR A 240 -15.92 33.31 -7.16
N VAL A 241 -14.92 32.48 -6.82
CA VAL A 241 -13.49 32.79 -6.98
C VAL A 241 -12.96 32.42 -8.36
N LEU A 242 -13.45 31.35 -9.00
CA LEU A 242 -12.98 30.95 -10.34
C LEU A 242 -13.14 32.05 -11.40
N PRO A 243 -14.28 32.76 -11.52
CA PRO A 243 -14.46 33.80 -12.53
C PRO A 243 -13.49 34.96 -12.34
N VAL A 244 -13.27 35.37 -11.09
CA VAL A 244 -12.36 36.47 -10.72
C VAL A 244 -10.90 36.07 -10.93
N ALA A 245 -10.52 34.85 -10.54
CA ALA A 245 -9.20 34.31 -10.79
C ALA A 245 -8.92 34.17 -12.30
N ALA A 246 -9.87 33.65 -13.08
CA ALA A 246 -9.77 33.54 -14.54
C ALA A 246 -9.63 34.90 -15.23
N TRP A 247 -10.38 35.92 -14.77
CA TRP A 247 -10.24 37.30 -15.24
C TRP A 247 -8.85 37.86 -14.90
N THR A 248 -8.37 37.66 -13.68
CA THR A 248 -7.06 38.16 -13.22
C THR A 248 -5.91 37.48 -13.96
N MET A 249 -6.00 36.16 -14.19
CA MET A 249 -5.00 35.37 -14.92
C MET A 249 -4.86 35.83 -16.38
N ARG A 250 -5.96 36.27 -17.01
CA ARG A 250 -5.94 36.83 -18.38
C ARG A 250 -5.23 38.17 -18.50
N HIS A 251 -5.16 38.96 -17.44
CA HIS A 251 -4.64 40.34 -17.49
C HIS A 251 -3.29 40.53 -16.77
N ARG A 252 -2.80 39.51 -16.04
CA ARG A 252 -1.54 39.58 -15.24
C ARG A 252 -0.79 38.23 -15.27
N PRO A 253 -0.06 37.89 -16.35
CA PRO A 253 0.59 36.57 -16.50
C PRO A 253 1.64 36.26 -15.42
N ALA A 254 2.40 37.24 -14.94
CA ALA A 254 3.35 37.05 -13.83
C ALA A 254 2.68 36.80 -12.47
N PHE A 255 1.45 37.30 -12.28
CA PHE A 255 0.65 37.04 -11.09
C PHE A 255 0.04 35.62 -11.17
N ALA A 256 -0.43 35.20 -12.35
CA ALA A 256 -0.95 33.86 -12.58
C ALA A 256 0.06 32.76 -12.24
N GLU A 257 1.33 32.91 -12.63
CA GLU A 257 2.38 31.93 -12.34
C GLU A 257 2.74 31.86 -10.84
N ARG A 258 2.68 33.00 -10.14
CA ARG A 258 2.88 33.04 -8.69
C ARG A 258 1.69 32.44 -7.94
N THR A 259 0.47 32.72 -8.38
CA THR A 259 -0.76 32.15 -7.81
C THR A 259 -0.85 30.64 -8.07
N ARG A 260 -0.46 30.15 -9.26
CA ARG A 260 -0.37 28.71 -9.55
C ARG A 260 0.57 27.99 -8.61
N ARG A 261 1.77 28.55 -8.36
CA ARG A 261 2.74 27.96 -7.43
C ARG A 261 2.21 27.92 -6.00
N VAL A 262 1.70 29.04 -5.49
CA VAL A 262 1.11 29.08 -4.13
C VAL A 262 -0.08 28.13 -3.99
N ALA A 263 -0.93 28.00 -5.01
CA ALA A 263 -2.03 27.05 -4.99
C ALA A 263 -1.54 25.59 -5.00
N ALA A 264 -0.52 25.28 -5.80
CA ALA A 264 0.11 23.96 -5.83
C ALA A 264 0.76 23.61 -4.49
N ASP A 265 1.46 24.56 -3.85
CA ASP A 265 2.10 24.38 -2.54
C ASP A 265 1.06 24.10 -1.45
N LEU A 266 -0.08 24.80 -1.46
CA LEU A 266 -1.18 24.58 -0.51
C LEU A 266 -1.86 23.22 -0.71
N VAL A 267 -2.10 22.82 -1.97
CA VAL A 267 -2.66 21.50 -2.28
C VAL A 267 -1.68 20.40 -1.86
N SER A 268 -0.39 20.53 -2.17
CA SER A 268 0.62 19.57 -1.73
C SER A 268 0.69 19.49 -0.21
N ALA A 269 0.66 20.61 0.52
CA ALA A 269 0.64 20.61 1.98
C ALA A 269 -0.60 19.90 2.56
N ALA A 270 -1.79 20.12 1.97
CA ALA A 270 -3.02 19.44 2.38
C ALA A 270 -2.96 17.94 2.09
N THR A 271 -2.50 17.55 0.90
CA THR A 271 -2.33 16.14 0.52
C THR A 271 -1.33 15.46 1.44
N ARG A 272 -0.18 16.07 1.73
CA ARG A 272 0.81 15.55 2.68
C ARG A 272 0.23 15.31 4.07
N ALA A 273 -0.54 16.27 4.58
CA ALA A 273 -1.14 16.18 5.91
C ALA A 273 -2.18 15.05 6.05
N LEU A 274 -2.83 14.67 4.94
CA LEU A 274 -3.80 13.58 4.86
C LEU A 274 -3.14 12.23 4.52
N SER A 275 -2.09 12.23 3.69
CA SER A 275 -1.38 11.04 3.23
C SER A 275 -0.44 10.44 4.28
N PHE A 276 0.17 11.27 5.13
CA PHE A 276 1.20 10.82 6.08
C PHE A 276 0.78 10.97 7.55
N GLY A 277 1.26 10.06 8.41
CA GLY A 277 0.90 10.01 9.82
C GLY A 277 1.61 11.05 10.69
N SER A 278 2.64 11.72 10.15
CA SER A 278 3.52 12.64 10.85
C SER A 278 3.93 13.79 9.92
N PRO A 279 4.29 14.98 10.42
CA PRO A 279 4.97 15.99 9.61
C PRO A 279 6.47 15.70 9.42
N ASP A 280 7.05 14.87 10.30
CA ASP A 280 8.45 14.44 10.28
C ASP A 280 8.61 13.21 9.37
N ILE A 281 8.43 13.43 8.06
CA ILE A 281 8.73 12.47 6.98
C ILE A 281 9.87 13.04 6.13
N ASP A 282 10.73 12.15 5.63
CA ASP A 282 11.80 12.53 4.74
C ASP A 282 11.27 13.26 3.49
N PRO A 283 11.78 14.45 3.16
CA PRO A 283 11.35 15.20 1.98
C PRO A 283 11.44 14.42 0.67
N ALA A 284 12.39 13.48 0.54
CA ALA A 284 12.51 12.64 -0.64
C ALA A 284 11.29 11.72 -0.81
N LEU A 285 10.85 11.07 0.27
CA LEU A 285 9.64 10.24 0.24
C LEU A 285 8.40 11.06 -0.12
N THR A 286 8.36 12.30 0.37
CA THR A 286 7.28 13.22 0.04
C THR A 286 7.28 13.60 -1.44
N ARG A 287 8.44 13.97 -2.00
CA ARG A 287 8.59 14.26 -3.43
C ARG A 287 8.24 13.08 -4.32
N TYR A 288 8.54 11.86 -3.86
CA TYR A 288 8.17 10.63 -4.56
C TYR A 288 6.65 10.47 -4.67
N VAL A 289 5.93 10.67 -3.57
CA VAL A 289 4.46 10.61 -3.55
C VAL A 289 3.84 11.76 -4.35
N ASP A 290 4.36 12.98 -4.20
CA ASP A 290 3.93 14.14 -4.97
C ASP A 290 4.10 13.91 -6.49
N ALA A 291 5.18 13.24 -6.93
CA ALA A 291 5.40 12.93 -8.34
C ALA A 291 4.33 12.00 -8.92
N MET A 292 3.88 10.98 -8.16
CA MET A 292 2.75 10.12 -8.56
C MET A 292 1.43 10.87 -8.64
N ILE A 293 1.13 11.68 -7.63
CA ILE A 293 -0.10 12.47 -7.60
C ILE A 293 -0.12 13.47 -8.77
N ALA A 294 0.99 14.19 -8.98
CA ALA A 294 1.12 15.15 -10.07
C ALA A 294 1.13 14.48 -11.46
N GLY A 295 1.53 13.21 -11.54
CA GLY A 295 1.46 12.39 -12.75
C GLY A 295 0.04 11.97 -13.12
N THR A 296 -0.91 12.02 -12.19
CA THR A 296 -2.31 11.64 -12.45
C THR A 296 -3.09 12.83 -13.04
N PRO A 297 -3.67 12.70 -14.25
CA PRO A 297 -4.46 13.77 -14.85
C PRO A 297 -5.64 14.21 -13.99
N VAL A 298 -5.89 15.52 -13.91
CA VAL A 298 -6.96 16.10 -13.05
C VAL A 298 -8.36 15.59 -13.42
N ASP A 299 -8.60 15.28 -14.70
CA ASP A 299 -9.84 14.67 -15.16
C ASP A 299 -9.98 13.22 -14.67
N VAL A 300 -8.92 12.41 -14.70
CA VAL A 300 -8.90 11.07 -14.06
C VAL A 300 -9.25 11.18 -12.57
N ILE A 301 -8.64 12.14 -11.87
CA ILE A 301 -8.94 12.42 -10.46
C ILE A 301 -10.45 12.69 -10.30
N ALA A 302 -10.98 13.65 -11.04
CA ALA A 302 -12.40 14.04 -10.93
C ALA A 302 -13.37 12.89 -11.26
N GLU A 303 -13.03 12.03 -12.20
CA GLU A 303 -13.89 10.93 -12.67
C GLU A 303 -14.01 9.76 -11.71
N PHE A 304 -12.93 9.44 -10.97
CA PHE A 304 -12.98 8.39 -9.95
C PHE A 304 -13.64 8.85 -8.65
N TYR A 305 -13.72 10.17 -8.40
CA TYR A 305 -14.24 10.70 -7.14
C TYR A 305 -15.65 10.20 -6.79
N PRO A 306 -16.66 10.19 -7.70
CA PRO A 306 -17.99 9.67 -7.39
C PRO A 306 -17.98 8.18 -7.03
N ALA A 307 -17.16 7.37 -7.70
CA ALA A 307 -17.05 5.94 -7.44
C ALA A 307 -16.46 5.65 -6.06
N LEU A 308 -15.50 6.46 -5.60
CA LEU A 308 -14.94 6.34 -4.26
C LEU A 308 -15.90 6.86 -3.19
N ALA A 309 -16.54 8.02 -3.43
CA ALA A 309 -17.47 8.61 -2.46
C ALA A 309 -18.73 7.73 -2.25
N GLY A 310 -19.24 7.10 -3.31
CA GLY A 310 -20.43 6.26 -3.28
C GLY A 310 -20.17 4.79 -2.97
N LEU A 311 -18.97 4.41 -2.53
CA LEU A 311 -18.59 3.01 -2.37
C LEU A 311 -19.37 2.31 -1.25
N ASP A 312 -19.96 1.17 -1.59
CA ASP A 312 -20.41 0.14 -0.64
C ASP A 312 -20.04 -1.24 -1.18
N GLU A 313 -18.99 -1.82 -0.61
CA GLU A 313 -18.44 -3.15 -0.92
C GLU A 313 -18.58 -4.09 0.28
N THR A 314 -19.47 -3.78 1.23
CA THR A 314 -19.60 -4.54 2.48
C THR A 314 -20.06 -5.98 2.24
N GLY A 315 -20.85 -6.22 1.19
CA GLY A 315 -21.25 -7.56 0.73
C GLY A 315 -20.13 -8.33 0.01
N SER A 316 -19.10 -7.63 -0.44
CA SER A 316 -18.03 -8.15 -1.28
C SER A 316 -16.91 -8.84 -0.49
N LEU A 317 -17.00 -8.82 0.85
CA LEU A 317 -16.03 -9.47 1.74
C LEU A 317 -16.32 -10.97 1.94
N GLU A 318 -17.54 -11.44 1.72
CA GLU A 318 -17.92 -12.85 1.94
C GLU A 318 -16.97 -13.85 1.25
N PRO A 319 -16.58 -13.66 -0.03
CA PRO A 319 -15.72 -14.62 -0.72
C PRO A 319 -14.30 -14.69 -0.14
N LEU A 320 -13.87 -13.71 0.65
CA LEU A 320 -12.56 -13.73 1.32
C LEU A 320 -12.57 -14.60 2.59
N ARG A 321 -13.74 -15.09 3.04
CA ARG A 321 -13.80 -16.01 4.18
C ARG A 321 -13.13 -17.34 3.83
N GLY A 322 -12.36 -17.87 4.77
CA GLY A 322 -11.68 -19.16 4.62
C GLY A 322 -10.35 -19.12 3.87
N ILE A 323 -9.93 -17.96 3.33
CA ILE A 323 -8.56 -17.77 2.82
C ILE A 323 -7.73 -16.91 3.78
N PRO A 324 -6.41 -17.14 3.88
CA PRO A 324 -5.49 -16.25 4.57
C PRO A 324 -5.70 -14.79 4.15
N THR A 325 -6.15 -13.97 5.08
CA THR A 325 -6.37 -12.54 4.84
C THR A 325 -5.54 -11.73 5.84
N LEU A 326 -4.94 -10.65 5.35
CA LEU A 326 -4.27 -9.61 6.14
C LEU A 326 -5.03 -8.31 5.96
N VAL A 327 -5.46 -7.71 7.07
CA VAL A 327 -5.92 -6.33 7.12
C VAL A 327 -4.84 -5.52 7.82
N LEU A 328 -4.32 -4.48 7.18
CA LEU A 328 -3.22 -3.68 7.73
C LEU A 328 -3.51 -2.19 7.56
N THR A 329 -3.35 -1.42 8.61
CA THR A 329 -3.56 0.03 8.57
C THR A 329 -2.63 0.78 9.51
N GLY A 330 -2.43 2.07 9.26
CA GLY A 330 -1.76 2.98 10.18
C GLY A 330 -2.76 3.60 11.16
N ASP A 331 -2.40 3.72 12.44
CA ASP A 331 -3.28 4.36 13.45
C ASP A 331 -3.36 5.90 13.32
N ALA A 332 -2.54 6.49 12.45
CA ALA A 332 -2.54 7.91 12.11
C ALA A 332 -3.04 8.18 10.68
N ASP A 333 -3.68 7.20 10.02
CA ASP A 333 -4.33 7.38 8.73
C ASP A 333 -5.54 8.31 8.89
N LYS A 334 -5.47 9.48 8.25
CA LYS A 334 -6.54 10.49 8.26
C LYS A 334 -7.41 10.43 7.01
N LEU A 335 -6.95 9.74 5.96
CA LEU A 335 -7.68 9.63 4.71
C LEU A 335 -8.66 8.47 4.78
N ILE A 336 -8.21 7.32 5.29
CA ILE A 336 -9.03 6.14 5.56
C ILE A 336 -8.79 5.75 7.02
N PRO A 337 -9.49 6.38 7.97
CA PRO A 337 -9.29 6.11 9.39
C PRO A 337 -9.40 4.62 9.74
N GLN A 338 -8.66 4.21 10.77
CA GLN A 338 -8.56 2.81 11.23
C GLN A 338 -9.93 2.11 11.34
N GLN A 339 -10.99 2.85 11.68
CA GLN A 339 -12.36 2.36 11.79
C GLN A 339 -12.84 1.60 10.55
N HIS A 340 -12.36 1.96 9.35
CA HIS A 340 -12.68 1.22 8.13
C HIS A 340 -12.06 -0.19 8.11
N SER A 341 -10.85 -0.33 8.66
CA SER A 341 -10.24 -1.66 8.86
C SER A 341 -10.96 -2.45 9.95
N ASP A 342 -11.43 -1.79 11.01
CA ASP A 342 -12.23 -2.44 12.05
C ASP A 342 -13.51 -3.05 11.43
N LEU A 343 -14.22 -2.31 10.56
CA LEU A 343 -15.41 -2.79 9.83
C LEU A 343 -15.12 -4.01 8.92
N ILE A 344 -13.95 -4.03 8.25
CA ILE A 344 -13.54 -5.17 7.43
C ILE A 344 -13.32 -6.41 8.33
N VAL A 345 -12.61 -6.22 9.45
CA VAL A 345 -12.27 -7.29 10.39
C VAL A 345 -13.51 -7.85 11.10
N GLU A 346 -14.52 -7.02 11.39
CA GLU A 346 -15.82 -7.48 11.89
C GLU A 346 -16.50 -8.50 10.96
N ARG A 347 -16.29 -8.37 9.64
CA ARG A 347 -16.82 -9.31 8.63
C ARG A 347 -15.89 -10.47 8.32
N LEU A 348 -14.60 -10.31 8.59
CA LEU A 348 -13.54 -11.29 8.39
C LEU A 348 -12.83 -11.59 9.72
N PRO A 349 -13.49 -12.26 10.68
CA PRO A 349 -12.94 -12.48 12.03
C PRO A 349 -11.67 -13.34 12.05
N ASP A 350 -11.42 -14.13 11.00
CA ASP A 350 -10.21 -14.95 10.87
C ASP A 350 -9.05 -14.20 10.18
N ALA A 351 -9.25 -12.94 9.78
CA ALA A 351 -8.18 -12.13 9.21
C ALA A 351 -7.13 -11.78 10.27
N GLU A 352 -5.87 -11.77 9.85
CA GLU A 352 -4.82 -11.15 10.66
C GLU A 352 -4.99 -9.63 10.60
N TYR A 353 -5.06 -8.97 11.75
CA TYR A 353 -5.22 -7.53 11.82
C TYR A 353 -3.97 -6.86 12.40
N VAL A 354 -3.30 -6.05 11.58
CA VAL A 354 -2.08 -5.34 11.95
C VAL A 354 -2.33 -3.83 11.96
N VAL A 355 -2.11 -3.21 13.11
CA VAL A 355 -2.14 -1.75 13.25
C VAL A 355 -0.71 -1.25 13.43
N VAL A 356 -0.28 -0.37 12.52
CA VAL A 356 1.09 0.15 12.46
C VAL A 356 1.17 1.52 13.15
N PRO A 357 1.86 1.63 14.30
CA PRO A 357 1.85 2.87 15.07
C PRO A 357 2.53 4.07 14.38
N GLY A 358 1.84 5.21 14.40
CA GLY A 358 2.26 6.48 13.84
C GLY A 358 2.47 6.48 12.33
N ALA A 359 1.88 5.53 11.61
CA ALA A 359 1.83 5.51 10.16
C ALA A 359 0.51 6.12 9.66
N GLY A 360 0.56 6.86 8.56
CA GLY A 360 -0.61 7.42 7.90
C GLY A 360 -1.14 6.51 6.80
N HIS A 361 -1.76 7.14 5.81
CA HIS A 361 -2.36 6.44 4.67
C HIS A 361 -1.32 5.74 3.80
N MET A 362 -0.12 6.30 3.68
CA MET A 362 0.98 5.74 2.89
C MET A 362 1.79 4.71 3.69
N VAL A 363 1.11 3.82 4.43
CA VAL A 363 1.73 2.87 5.37
C VAL A 363 2.84 2.02 4.75
N GLN A 364 2.68 1.61 3.49
CA GLN A 364 3.66 0.82 2.73
C GLN A 364 4.95 1.58 2.41
N LEU A 365 4.88 2.91 2.37
CA LEU A 365 6.02 3.82 2.17
C LEU A 365 6.58 4.34 3.48
N GLU A 366 5.75 4.56 4.50
CA GLU A 366 6.17 5.08 5.81
C GLU A 366 6.78 4.04 6.73
N ARG A 367 6.33 2.78 6.62
CA ARG A 367 6.71 1.63 7.45
C ARG A 367 6.94 0.38 6.59
N PRO A 368 7.89 0.46 5.62
CA PRO A 368 8.06 -0.58 4.63
C PRO A 368 8.51 -1.91 5.22
N ALA A 369 9.33 -1.90 6.27
CA ALA A 369 9.81 -3.12 6.91
C ALA A 369 8.67 -3.89 7.60
N GLU A 370 7.79 -3.17 8.30
CA GLU A 370 6.62 -3.74 8.97
C GLU A 370 5.62 -4.29 7.95
N VAL A 371 5.35 -3.54 6.88
CA VAL A 371 4.47 -4.00 5.79
C VAL A 371 5.05 -5.22 5.07
N SER A 372 6.33 -5.19 4.70
CA SER A 372 6.98 -6.34 4.05
C SER A 372 6.97 -7.57 4.95
N ALA A 373 7.24 -7.43 6.25
CA ALA A 373 7.20 -8.56 7.19
C ALA A 373 5.79 -9.15 7.31
N ALA A 374 4.74 -8.32 7.38
CA ALA A 374 3.35 -8.77 7.41
C ALA A 374 2.95 -9.48 6.10
N LEU A 375 3.39 -8.95 4.95
CA LEU A 375 3.17 -9.61 3.65
C LEU A 375 3.90 -10.96 3.58
N THR A 376 5.15 -11.05 4.02
CA THR A 376 5.89 -12.32 4.08
C THR A 376 5.21 -13.34 5.02
N ALA A 377 4.62 -12.89 6.13
CA ALA A 377 3.81 -13.75 7.00
C ALA A 377 2.54 -14.25 6.31
N LEU A 378 1.84 -13.38 5.56
CA LEU A 378 0.69 -13.78 4.74
C LEU A 378 1.10 -14.81 3.68
N LEU A 379 2.20 -14.57 2.96
CA LEU A 379 2.71 -15.49 1.94
C LEU A 379 3.03 -16.87 2.52
N ARG A 380 3.58 -16.94 3.75
CA ARG A 380 3.76 -18.21 4.49
C ARG A 380 2.43 -18.91 4.75
N ARG A 381 1.40 -18.20 5.22
CA ARG A 381 0.07 -18.78 5.47
C ARG A 381 -0.63 -19.24 4.18
N ALA A 382 -0.42 -18.52 3.09
CA ALA A 382 -0.91 -18.88 1.76
C ALA A 382 -0.14 -20.05 1.11
N GLY A 383 0.85 -20.63 1.80
CA GLY A 383 1.61 -21.78 1.32
C GLY A 383 2.76 -21.45 0.38
N ALA A 384 3.14 -20.17 0.25
CA ALA A 384 4.21 -19.71 -0.64
C ALA A 384 5.62 -19.91 -0.04
N VAL A 385 5.78 -19.93 1.28
CA VAL A 385 7.10 -20.00 1.92
C VAL A 385 7.10 -21.12 2.93
N ARG A 386 7.88 -22.18 2.68
CA ARG A 386 8.06 -23.26 3.67
C ARG A 386 8.84 -22.72 4.87
N PRO A 387 8.48 -23.05 6.12
CA PRO A 387 9.31 -22.71 7.27
C PRO A 387 10.71 -23.30 7.06
N SER A 388 11.74 -22.48 7.19
CA SER A 388 13.11 -22.95 7.16
C SER A 388 13.30 -23.94 8.30
N GLY A 389 13.39 -25.22 7.95
CA GLY A 389 13.64 -26.29 8.91
C GLY A 389 15.03 -26.12 9.50
N ARG A 390 15.19 -25.33 10.56
CA ARG A 390 16.31 -25.50 11.49
C ARG A 390 16.09 -26.81 12.22
N THR A 391 16.52 -27.89 11.57
CA THR A 391 16.81 -29.14 12.25
C THR A 391 18.08 -28.87 13.05
N THR A 392 17.93 -28.43 14.31
CA THR A 392 18.98 -28.63 15.30
C THR A 392 19.14 -30.14 15.47
N ARG A 393 20.19 -30.68 14.85
CA ARG A 393 20.82 -31.93 15.29
C ARG A 393 22.06 -31.58 16.10
#